data_AF-A0A5K4FBN5-F1
#
_entry.id   AF-A0A5K4FBN5-F1
#
_cell.length_a   1.000
_cell.length_b   1.000
_cell.length_c   1.000
_cell.angle_alpha   90.00
_cell.angle_beta   90.00
_cell.angle_gamma   90.00
#
_symmetry.space_group_name_H-M   'P 1'
#
loop_
_entity.id
_entity.type
_entity.pdbx_description
1 polymer ?
#
loop_
_entity_poly.entity_id
_entity_poly.type
_entity_poly.pdbx_seq_one_letter_code
_entity_poly.pdbx_strand_id
1 'polypeptide(L)'
;MARMQQRYALLNKKCEEHITTLDQVNPRDVFVNNEVKLNKIQVYGFDYDYTLAHYTSDLDEFIFNESRNWLVEQMKMLPCIMLLNVQRYQSFASYRMLFTNQFHLKLLGDLREKNLYYEYPEEILNYDYTEFARRGLHFDVKRGLLMKVDAFHHIQLDTVYRGFKLLSLDEILRVYRGSHLSSDILKQKFTPNDTIMIQLMDFFRLPEINLLCSIIDFFDRHGIDYKPVYVYQDVSTAVARVHKSGLLGQTVMSDPERYIAKAPQLSTFLHRLVENNKKLFVISNSSAAYIDKGLKFLVGNDWQELFDVIISRANKPSFFKSPLGQFRRTDISGTFKDWEAVQTFKRGQIYEGGCLEEMIKLTGWSSASILYFGDHVYADLASGLT
;
A
#
# COMPACT_ATOMS: atom_id res chain seq x y z
N MET A 1 -12.16 35.37 -10.86
CA MET A 1 -12.14 34.59 -9.59
C MET A 1 -13.52 34.50 -8.94
N ALA A 2 -14.20 35.61 -8.62
CA ALA A 2 -15.53 35.59 -7.99
C ALA A 2 -16.60 34.73 -8.70
N ARG A 3 -16.62 34.75 -10.04
CA ARG A 3 -17.59 33.99 -10.85
C ARG A 3 -17.41 32.46 -10.78
N MET A 4 -16.19 31.97 -10.51
CA MET A 4 -15.89 30.54 -10.42
C MET A 4 -16.20 30.01 -9.01
N GLN A 5 -15.85 30.77 -7.96
CA GLN A 5 -16.25 30.47 -6.58
C GLN A 5 -17.77 30.47 -6.42
N GLN A 6 -18.48 31.45 -7.02
CA GLN A 6 -19.95 31.46 -7.05
C GLN A 6 -20.52 30.25 -7.78
N ARG A 7 -19.88 29.80 -8.88
CA ARG A 7 -20.34 28.64 -9.65
C ARG A 7 -20.10 27.33 -8.92
N TYR A 8 -19.00 27.20 -8.18
CA TYR A 8 -18.72 26.07 -7.30
C TYR A 8 -19.67 26.02 -6.10
N ALA A 9 -19.88 27.15 -5.41
CA ALA A 9 -20.84 27.22 -4.30
C ALA A 9 -22.28 26.90 -4.78
N LEU A 10 -22.66 27.37 -5.96
CA LEU A 10 -23.94 27.03 -6.59
C LEU A 10 -24.02 25.55 -6.94
N LEU A 11 -22.93 24.95 -7.42
CA LEU A 11 -22.88 23.52 -7.75
C LEU A 11 -22.97 22.67 -6.48
N ASN A 12 -22.21 22.99 -5.42
CA ASN A 12 -22.29 22.31 -4.13
C ASN A 12 -23.69 22.39 -3.55
N LYS A 13 -24.31 23.58 -3.56
CA LYS A 13 -25.69 23.75 -3.08
C LYS A 13 -26.68 22.91 -3.89
N LYS A 14 -26.54 22.87 -5.22
CA LYS A 14 -27.37 22.00 -6.08
C LYS A 14 -27.14 20.51 -5.81
N CYS A 15 -25.89 20.10 -5.56
CA CYS A 15 -25.57 18.74 -5.20
C CYS A 15 -26.17 18.38 -3.83
N GLU A 16 -26.05 19.25 -2.81
CA GLU A 16 -26.67 19.06 -1.49
C GLU A 16 -28.19 18.96 -1.58
N GLU A 17 -28.82 19.81 -2.39
CA GLU A 17 -30.28 19.77 -2.67
C GLU A 17 -30.71 18.51 -3.44
N HIS A 18 -29.83 17.90 -4.26
CA HIS A 18 -30.12 16.66 -5.00
C HIS A 18 -29.68 15.38 -4.28
N ILE A 19 -28.76 15.44 -3.32
CA ILE A 19 -28.31 14.30 -2.51
C ILE A 19 -29.49 13.70 -1.73
N THR A 20 -30.45 14.52 -1.31
CA THR A 20 -31.68 14.05 -0.65
C THR A 20 -32.66 13.32 -1.58
N THR A 21 -32.45 13.38 -2.90
CA THR A 21 -33.31 12.76 -3.93
C THR A 21 -32.65 11.62 -4.70
N LEU A 22 -31.34 11.43 -4.54
CA LEU A 22 -30.66 10.25 -5.05
C LEU A 22 -31.00 9.09 -4.10
N ASP A 23 -31.57 8.01 -4.65
CA ASP A 23 -31.69 6.76 -3.91
C ASP A 23 -30.32 6.46 -3.29
N GLN A 24 -30.29 6.32 -1.96
CA GLN A 24 -29.05 6.00 -1.27
C GLN A 24 -28.54 4.69 -1.84
N VAL A 25 -27.40 4.77 -2.52
CA VAL A 25 -26.70 3.62 -3.05
C VAL A 25 -26.47 2.65 -1.91
N ASN A 26 -27.03 1.44 -2.01
CA ASN A 26 -26.82 0.43 -0.98
C ASN A 26 -25.33 0.06 -0.96
N PRO A 27 -24.60 0.29 0.14
CA PRO A 27 -23.16 0.04 0.21
C PRO A 27 -22.80 -1.45 0.11
N ARG A 28 -23.80 -2.34 0.11
CA ARG A 28 -23.65 -3.79 -0.10
C ARG A 28 -23.95 -4.26 -1.52
N ASP A 29 -24.29 -3.36 -2.44
CA ASP A 29 -24.55 -3.71 -3.83
C ASP A 29 -23.26 -3.97 -4.61
N VAL A 30 -23.39 -4.72 -5.71
CA VAL A 30 -22.31 -4.97 -6.67
C VAL A 30 -22.48 -4.06 -7.87
N PHE A 31 -21.55 -3.13 -8.06
CA PHE A 31 -21.53 -2.23 -9.21
C PHE A 31 -20.88 -2.89 -10.42
N VAL A 32 -21.45 -2.65 -11.60
CA VAL A 32 -21.06 -3.33 -12.83
C VAL A 32 -20.52 -2.31 -13.83
N ASN A 33 -19.22 -2.41 -14.14
CA ASN A 33 -18.59 -1.64 -15.22
C ASN A 33 -18.68 -2.36 -16.57
N ASN A 34 -18.60 -3.70 -16.56
CA ASN A 34 -18.66 -4.56 -17.74
C ASN A 34 -19.56 -5.76 -17.47
N GLU A 35 -20.24 -6.28 -18.51
CA GLU A 35 -21.09 -7.47 -18.37
C GLU A 35 -20.26 -8.71 -17.99
N VAL A 36 -20.65 -9.40 -16.91
CA VAL A 36 -20.05 -10.68 -16.50
C VAL A 36 -21.16 -11.72 -16.34
N LYS A 37 -21.07 -12.80 -17.11
CA LYS A 37 -22.02 -13.93 -17.03
C LYS A 37 -21.57 -14.91 -15.95
N LEU A 38 -22.01 -14.71 -14.71
CA LEU A 38 -21.61 -15.52 -13.55
C LEU A 38 -21.88 -17.03 -13.71
N ASN A 39 -22.87 -17.41 -14.53
CA ASN A 39 -23.14 -18.82 -14.84
C ASN A 39 -22.01 -19.51 -15.65
N LYS A 40 -21.20 -18.73 -16.38
CA LYS A 40 -20.02 -19.23 -17.11
C LYS A 40 -18.75 -19.28 -16.25
N ILE A 41 -18.74 -18.58 -15.11
CA ILE A 41 -17.62 -18.59 -14.18
C ILE A 41 -17.63 -19.90 -13.38
N GLN A 42 -16.53 -20.64 -13.42
CA GLN A 42 -16.36 -21.90 -12.70
C GLN A 42 -15.32 -21.80 -11.59
N VAL A 43 -14.43 -20.82 -11.67
CA VAL A 43 -13.30 -20.66 -10.75
C VAL A 43 -13.33 -19.24 -10.17
N TYR A 44 -13.27 -19.14 -8.85
CA TYR A 44 -13.24 -17.89 -8.10
C TYR A 44 -11.89 -17.78 -7.38
N GLY A 45 -11.16 -16.73 -7.70
CA GLY A 45 -9.85 -16.43 -7.14
C GLY A 45 -9.90 -15.21 -6.24
N PHE A 46 -9.13 -15.19 -5.17
CA PHE A 46 -9.11 -14.07 -4.24
C PHE A 46 -7.68 -13.65 -3.90
N ASP A 47 -7.42 -12.36 -3.77
CA ASP A 47 -6.39 -11.88 -2.87
C ASP A 47 -6.79 -12.13 -1.40
N TYR A 48 -5.82 -12.12 -0.51
CA TYR A 48 -6.04 -12.22 0.91
C TYR A 48 -6.20 -10.84 1.55
N ASP A 49 -5.14 -10.03 1.57
CA ASP A 49 -5.09 -8.73 2.24
C ASP A 49 -6.07 -7.75 1.58
N TYR A 50 -6.87 -7.04 2.38
CA TYR A 50 -7.91 -6.11 1.94
C TYR A 50 -8.96 -6.65 0.95
N THR A 51 -9.02 -7.99 0.77
CA THR A 51 -10.00 -8.68 -0.08
C THR A 51 -10.77 -9.75 0.68
N LEU A 52 -10.08 -10.77 1.22
CA LEU A 52 -10.71 -11.72 2.15
C LEU A 52 -10.60 -11.21 3.59
N ALA A 53 -9.43 -10.66 3.95
CA ALA A 53 -9.17 -10.07 5.25
C ALA A 53 -9.20 -8.55 5.15
N HIS A 54 -10.28 -7.94 5.62
CA HIS A 54 -10.34 -6.49 5.79
C HIS A 54 -9.76 -6.13 7.17
N TYR A 55 -9.01 -5.05 7.23
CA TYR A 55 -8.38 -4.60 8.47
C TYR A 55 -9.15 -3.43 9.10
N THR A 56 -9.03 -3.29 10.42
CA THR A 56 -9.60 -2.18 11.19
C THR A 56 -8.66 -0.97 11.16
N SER A 57 -9.17 0.21 11.56
CA SER A 57 -8.37 1.42 11.73
C SER A 57 -7.21 1.26 12.71
N ASP A 58 -7.33 0.33 13.67
CA ASP A 58 -6.29 0.03 14.65
C ASP A 58 -5.00 -0.47 13.99
N LEU A 59 -5.09 -1.13 12.83
CA LEU A 59 -3.90 -1.56 12.10
C LEU A 59 -3.15 -0.36 11.50
N ASP A 60 -3.88 0.59 10.91
CA ASP A 60 -3.29 1.80 10.37
C ASP A 60 -2.63 2.62 11.49
N GLU A 61 -3.33 2.78 12.63
CA GLU A 61 -2.82 3.46 13.81
C GLU A 61 -1.55 2.77 14.34
N PHE A 62 -1.53 1.44 14.39
CA PHE A 62 -0.34 0.69 14.77
C PHE A 62 0.84 0.96 13.83
N ILE A 63 0.64 0.88 12.51
CA ILE A 63 1.70 1.15 11.52
C ILE A 63 2.23 2.57 11.69
N PHE A 64 1.34 3.53 11.85
CA PHE A 64 1.68 4.94 12.07
C PHE A 64 2.52 5.10 13.34
N ASN A 65 2.05 4.59 14.48
CA ASN A 65 2.69 4.76 15.78
C ASN A 65 4.06 4.08 15.84
N GLU A 66 4.18 2.83 15.38
CA GLU A 66 5.46 2.13 15.35
C GLU A 66 6.49 2.84 14.46
N SER A 67 6.04 3.34 13.30
CA SER A 67 6.90 4.07 12.37
C SER A 67 7.34 5.42 12.97
N ARG A 68 6.41 6.17 13.57
CA ARG A 68 6.66 7.45 14.24
C ARG A 68 7.66 7.28 15.39
N ASN A 69 7.42 6.33 16.28
CA ASN A 69 8.28 6.07 17.43
C ASN A 69 9.69 5.67 16.96
N TRP A 70 9.79 4.81 15.94
CA TRP A 70 11.08 4.43 15.39
C TRP A 70 11.84 5.62 14.77
N LEU A 71 11.15 6.53 14.08
CA LEU A 71 11.77 7.75 13.54
C LEU A 71 12.38 8.61 14.65
N VAL A 72 11.63 8.85 15.73
CA VAL A 72 12.09 9.69 16.84
C VAL A 72 13.22 9.02 17.62
N GLU A 73 13.06 7.74 17.97
CA GLU A 73 13.98 7.07 18.90
C GLU A 73 15.26 6.54 18.23
N GLN A 74 15.17 6.12 16.96
CA GLN A 74 16.23 5.34 16.32
C GLN A 74 16.82 6.01 15.09
N MET A 75 16.08 6.89 14.41
CA MET A 75 16.56 7.51 13.19
C MET A 75 17.44 8.73 13.50
N LYS A 76 18.74 8.55 13.29
CA LYS A 76 19.75 9.60 13.46
C LYS A 76 20.11 10.17 12.11
N MET A 77 19.68 11.40 11.83
CA MET A 77 20.00 12.07 10.58
C MET A 77 21.47 12.50 10.55
N LEU A 78 22.21 12.05 9.54
CA LEU A 78 23.54 12.58 9.25
C LEU A 78 23.43 14.05 8.79
N PRO A 79 24.17 15.00 9.39
CA PRO A 79 24.11 16.43 9.08
C PRO A 79 24.39 16.76 7.62
N CYS A 80 25.10 15.89 6.89
CA CYS A 80 25.47 16.10 5.50
C CYS A 80 24.28 16.01 4.51
N ILE A 81 23.09 15.59 4.96
CA ILE A 81 21.89 15.51 4.11
C ILE A 81 21.06 16.81 4.16
N MET A 82 21.20 17.62 5.21
CA MET A 82 20.57 18.95 5.30
C MET A 82 21.50 20.07 4.80
N LEU A 83 22.81 19.92 4.94
CA LEU A 83 23.79 20.96 4.65
C LEU A 83 24.72 20.58 3.50
N LEU A 84 24.22 20.41 2.27
CA LEU A 84 25.14 20.48 1.14
C LEU A 84 24.52 21.18 -0.08
N ASN A 85 24.92 22.44 -0.24
CA ASN A 85 25.57 22.85 -1.48
C ASN A 85 26.66 21.82 -1.87
N VAL A 86 26.28 20.67 -2.46
CA VAL A 86 27.22 19.66 -2.94
C VAL A 86 27.73 20.08 -4.32
N GLN A 87 28.70 20.99 -4.36
CA GLN A 87 29.60 21.08 -5.53
C GLN A 87 30.92 20.33 -5.30
N ARG A 88 31.07 19.53 -4.22
CA ARG A 88 32.41 19.06 -3.81
C ARG A 88 32.64 17.59 -3.49
N TYR A 89 31.68 16.68 -3.64
CA TYR A 89 31.98 15.25 -3.45
C TYR A 89 31.47 14.39 -4.62
N GLN A 90 32.38 14.13 -5.55
CA GLN A 90 32.24 13.12 -6.60
C GLN A 90 32.69 11.76 -6.06
N SER A 91 31.74 10.90 -5.65
CA SER A 91 31.72 9.45 -5.96
C SER A 91 30.73 8.71 -5.06
N PHE A 92 29.80 7.99 -5.70
CA PHE A 92 28.72 7.20 -5.08
C PHE A 92 29.20 5.90 -4.41
N ALA A 93 30.45 5.48 -4.63
CA ALA A 93 30.95 4.16 -4.21
C ALA A 93 31.16 4.04 -2.67
N SER A 94 31.43 5.15 -1.99
CA SER A 94 31.77 5.17 -0.57
C SER A 94 30.55 5.02 0.36
N TYR A 95 29.34 5.27 -0.15
CA TYR A 95 28.11 5.26 0.64
C TYR A 95 27.60 3.84 0.94
N ARG A 96 27.95 2.86 0.09
CA ARG A 96 27.41 1.48 0.17
C ARG A 96 28.10 0.62 1.25
N MET A 97 29.28 1.01 1.72
CA MET A 97 30.03 0.27 2.76
C MET A 97 29.58 0.55 4.21
N LEU A 98 28.83 1.62 4.45
CA LEU A 98 28.42 2.03 5.80
C LEU A 98 27.30 1.17 6.44
N PHE A 99 26.79 0.17 5.71
CA PHE A 99 25.68 -0.69 6.12
C PHE A 99 26.15 -2.10 6.58
N THR A 100 27.28 -2.18 7.27
CA THR A 100 27.64 -3.39 8.05
C THR A 100 27.54 -3.07 9.54
N ASN A 101 26.78 -3.89 10.29
CA ASN A 101 26.30 -3.61 11.65
C ASN A 101 27.39 -3.19 12.65
N GLN A 102 28.63 -3.66 12.49
CA GLN A 102 29.69 -3.42 13.46
C GLN A 102 30.44 -2.09 13.26
N PHE A 103 30.57 -1.61 12.02
CA PHE A 103 31.17 -0.29 11.72
C PHE A 103 30.17 0.85 11.94
N HIS A 104 28.89 0.59 11.69
CA HIS A 104 27.82 1.58 11.87
C HIS A 104 27.70 2.03 13.34
N LEU A 105 27.71 1.08 14.29
CA LEU A 105 27.55 1.39 15.72
C LEU A 105 28.76 2.15 16.30
N LYS A 106 29.98 1.85 15.88
CA LYS A 106 31.19 2.57 16.32
C LYS A 106 31.23 3.98 15.74
N LEU A 107 30.91 4.14 14.46
CA LEU A 107 30.79 5.45 13.81
C LEU A 107 29.66 6.30 14.42
N LEU A 108 28.53 5.69 14.79
CA LEU A 108 27.45 6.33 15.54
C LEU A 108 27.89 6.77 16.95
N GLY A 109 28.70 5.96 17.64
CA GLY A 109 29.30 6.32 18.94
C GLY A 109 30.26 7.50 18.83
N ASP A 110 31.18 7.47 17.87
CA ASP A 110 32.18 8.53 17.67
C ASP A 110 31.56 9.86 17.21
N LEU A 111 30.45 9.81 16.46
CA LEU A 111 29.71 10.99 16.01
C LEU A 111 28.72 11.51 17.08
N ARG A 112 28.28 10.66 18.03
CA ARG A 112 27.55 11.06 19.25
C ARG A 112 28.44 11.90 20.19
N GLU A 113 29.69 11.50 20.39
CA GLU A 113 30.66 12.29 21.18
C GLU A 113 30.95 13.67 20.57
N LYS A 114 30.71 13.83 19.26
CA LYS A 114 30.96 15.06 18.49
C LYS A 114 29.71 15.88 18.18
N ASN A 115 28.52 15.50 18.66
CA ASN A 115 27.24 16.19 18.39
C ASN A 115 26.94 16.38 16.89
N LEU A 116 27.31 15.40 16.06
CA LEU A 116 27.20 15.44 14.60
C LEU A 116 26.00 14.61 14.07
N TYR A 117 24.87 14.59 14.76
CA TYR A 117 23.59 14.08 14.24
C TYR A 117 22.43 14.98 14.66
N TYR A 118 21.39 15.02 13.83
CA TYR A 118 20.10 15.56 14.22
C TYR A 118 19.14 14.39 14.45
N GLU A 119 18.46 14.41 15.59
CA GLU A 119 17.38 13.48 15.90
C GLU A 119 16.05 14.13 15.50
N TYR A 120 15.05 13.33 15.15
CA TYR A 120 13.70 13.84 14.96
C TYR A 120 13.20 14.38 16.31
N PRO A 121 12.62 15.61 16.37
CA PRO A 121 12.17 16.19 17.64
C PRO A 121 11.13 15.32 18.35
N GLU A 122 11.29 15.13 19.67
CA GLU A 122 10.42 14.28 20.49
C GLU A 122 8.96 14.74 20.45
N GLU A 123 8.71 16.03 20.21
CA GLU A 123 7.38 16.61 20.12
C GLU A 123 6.56 16.03 18.95
N ILE A 124 7.19 15.38 17.96
CA ILE A 124 6.51 14.63 16.90
C ILE A 124 5.69 13.47 17.47
N LEU A 125 6.07 12.92 18.64
CA LEU A 125 5.30 11.87 19.33
C LEU A 125 3.90 12.32 19.75
N ASN A 126 3.62 13.63 19.76
CA ASN A 126 2.30 14.17 20.08
C ASN A 126 1.30 14.13 18.90
N TYR A 127 1.74 13.71 17.71
CA TYR A 127 0.84 13.58 16.55
C TYR A 127 0.20 12.20 16.53
N ASP A 128 -1.12 12.14 16.60
CA ASP A 128 -1.87 10.89 16.48
C ASP A 128 -2.25 10.56 15.03
N TYR A 129 -2.50 9.28 14.76
CA TYR A 129 -3.06 8.87 13.48
C TYR A 129 -4.45 9.46 13.26
N THR A 130 -4.71 9.92 12.05
CA THR A 130 -6.03 10.40 11.63
C THR A 130 -6.41 9.82 10.27
N GLU A 131 -7.69 9.80 9.94
CA GLU A 131 -8.11 9.39 8.59
C GLU A 131 -8.03 10.52 7.54
N PHE A 132 -7.08 11.44 7.70
CA PHE A 132 -6.94 12.59 6.80
C PHE A 132 -6.62 12.16 5.36
N ALA A 133 -5.68 11.23 5.20
CA ALA A 133 -5.31 10.70 3.88
C ALA A 133 -6.41 9.75 3.36
N ARG A 134 -6.76 9.89 2.08
CA ARG A 134 -7.74 9.03 1.40
C ARG A 134 -7.09 8.30 0.22
N ARG A 135 -7.57 7.08 -0.03
CA ARG A 135 -7.15 6.26 -1.17
C ARG A 135 -7.41 7.01 -2.50
N GLY A 136 -6.47 6.92 -3.42
CA GLY A 136 -6.51 7.56 -4.74
C GLY A 136 -5.96 8.99 -4.80
N LEU A 137 -5.58 9.59 -3.65
CA LEU A 137 -4.82 10.84 -3.64
C LEU A 137 -3.40 10.63 -4.23
N HIS A 138 -2.75 11.75 -4.53
CA HIS A 138 -1.41 11.80 -5.10
C HIS A 138 -0.49 12.62 -4.20
N PHE A 139 0.72 12.13 -3.96
CA PHE A 139 1.76 12.83 -3.21
C PHE A 139 2.95 13.18 -4.11
N ASP A 140 3.25 14.47 -4.23
CA ASP A 140 4.43 15.00 -4.91
C ASP A 140 5.61 14.98 -3.94
N VAL A 141 6.47 13.97 -4.06
CA VAL A 141 7.63 13.78 -3.17
C VAL A 141 8.63 14.93 -3.26
N LYS A 142 8.78 15.54 -4.44
CA LYS A 142 9.74 16.61 -4.65
C LYS A 142 9.31 17.87 -3.91
N ARG A 143 8.01 18.12 -3.83
CA ARG A 143 7.42 19.35 -3.28
C ARG A 143 6.79 19.18 -1.90
N GLY A 144 6.58 17.94 -1.44
CA GLY A 144 5.91 17.64 -0.18
C GLY A 144 4.43 18.00 -0.19
N LEU A 145 3.74 17.75 -1.32
CA LEU A 145 2.35 18.15 -1.52
C LEU A 145 1.43 16.94 -1.75
N LEU A 146 0.37 16.84 -0.94
CA LEU A 146 -0.72 15.88 -1.14
C LEU A 146 -1.86 16.55 -1.93
N MET A 147 -2.41 15.88 -2.94
CA MET A 147 -3.49 16.43 -3.76
C MET A 147 -4.38 15.37 -4.38
N LYS A 148 -5.56 15.77 -4.83
CA LYS A 148 -6.37 14.96 -5.75
C LYS A 148 -6.09 15.37 -7.19
N VAL A 149 -5.89 14.37 -8.04
CA VAL A 149 -5.73 14.51 -9.48
C VAL A 149 -6.85 13.72 -10.14
N ASP A 150 -7.51 14.29 -11.14
CA ASP A 150 -8.57 13.61 -11.88
C ASP A 150 -8.05 12.71 -13.01
N ALA A 151 -8.97 12.01 -13.68
CA ALA A 151 -8.65 11.11 -14.79
C ALA A 151 -8.06 11.81 -16.02
N PHE A 152 -8.18 13.14 -16.12
CA PHE A 152 -7.61 13.96 -17.20
C PHE A 152 -6.30 14.65 -16.77
N HIS A 153 -5.73 14.21 -15.64
CA HIS A 153 -4.49 14.70 -15.07
C HIS A 153 -4.56 16.16 -14.58
N HIS A 154 -5.75 16.66 -14.25
CA HIS A 154 -5.89 17.96 -13.60
C HIS A 154 -5.88 17.85 -12.08
N ILE A 155 -5.08 18.69 -11.44
CA ILE A 155 -5.10 18.93 -10.01
C ILE A 155 -6.45 19.55 -9.64
N GLN A 156 -7.13 18.95 -8.67
CA GLN A 156 -8.28 19.56 -8.00
C GLN A 156 -7.74 20.62 -7.02
N LEU A 157 -7.79 21.89 -7.44
CA LEU A 157 -7.05 23.00 -6.82
C LEU A 157 -7.48 23.29 -5.37
N ASP A 158 -8.64 22.83 -4.95
CA ASP A 158 -9.18 22.89 -3.59
C ASP A 158 -8.73 21.73 -2.68
N THR A 159 -7.84 20.86 -3.18
CA THR A 159 -7.40 19.65 -2.47
C THR A 159 -5.89 19.57 -2.23
N VAL A 160 -5.14 20.66 -2.46
CA VAL A 160 -3.66 20.63 -2.36
C VAL A 160 -3.22 21.01 -0.95
N TYR A 161 -2.56 20.08 -0.26
CA TYR A 161 -2.09 20.24 1.12
C TYR A 161 -0.57 20.11 1.22
N ARG A 162 0.03 20.90 2.11
CA ARG A 162 1.38 20.70 2.65
C ARG A 162 1.24 20.36 4.11
N GLY A 163 1.64 19.16 4.51
CA GLY A 163 1.27 18.64 5.82
C GLY A 163 -0.26 18.60 5.92
N PHE A 164 -0.82 19.29 6.91
CA PHE A 164 -2.26 19.47 7.08
C PHE A 164 -2.78 20.85 6.64
N LYS A 165 -1.92 21.70 6.08
CA LYS A 165 -2.29 23.04 5.63
C LYS A 165 -2.74 23.03 4.17
N LEU A 166 -3.97 23.46 3.93
CA LEU A 166 -4.48 23.71 2.57
C LEU A 166 -3.74 24.90 1.93
N LEU A 167 -3.27 24.74 0.70
CA LEU A 167 -2.60 25.80 -0.05
C LEU A 167 -3.60 26.72 -0.75
N SER A 168 -3.21 27.98 -0.91
CA SER A 168 -3.96 28.93 -1.74
C SER A 168 -3.78 28.65 -3.23
N LEU A 169 -4.78 29.04 -4.02
CA LEU A 169 -4.73 28.93 -5.49
C LEU A 169 -3.47 29.58 -6.08
N ASP A 170 -3.08 30.75 -5.58
CA ASP A 170 -1.91 31.48 -6.07
C ASP A 170 -0.59 30.76 -5.76
N GLU A 171 -0.50 30.05 -4.63
CA GLU A 171 0.65 29.18 -4.34
C GLU A 171 0.70 27.99 -5.29
N ILE A 172 -0.44 27.31 -5.50
CA ILE A 172 -0.53 26.13 -6.37
C ILE A 172 -0.16 26.50 -7.80
N LEU A 173 -0.70 27.59 -8.34
CA LEU A 173 -0.42 28.05 -9.70
C LEU A 173 1.03 28.51 -9.87
N ARG A 174 1.67 29.08 -8.84
CA ARG A 174 3.11 29.37 -8.87
C ARG A 174 3.96 28.10 -8.92
N VAL A 175 3.54 27.08 -8.19
CA VAL A 175 4.26 25.80 -8.08
C VAL A 175 4.14 24.95 -9.33
N TYR A 176 2.93 24.81 -9.88
CA TYR A 176 2.64 23.91 -11.01
C TYR A 176 2.49 24.61 -12.36
N ARG A 177 2.45 25.95 -12.41
CA ARG A 177 2.27 26.75 -13.63
C ARG A 177 1.02 26.37 -14.42
N GLY A 178 -0.04 25.99 -13.70
CA GLY A 178 -1.29 25.50 -14.24
C GLY A 178 -1.91 24.43 -13.34
N SER A 179 -3.00 23.81 -13.78
CA SER A 179 -3.63 22.67 -13.10
C SER A 179 -3.33 21.33 -13.78
N HIS A 180 -2.86 21.32 -15.03
CA HIS A 180 -2.61 20.09 -15.77
C HIS A 180 -1.22 19.52 -15.45
N LEU A 181 -1.15 18.24 -15.14
CA LEU A 181 0.08 17.48 -14.94
C LEU A 181 0.38 16.66 -16.20
N SER A 182 1.64 16.69 -16.65
CA SER A 182 2.05 15.85 -17.77
C SER A 182 1.96 14.36 -17.39
N SER A 183 1.65 13.51 -18.38
CA SER A 183 1.55 12.06 -18.15
C SER A 183 2.84 11.44 -17.61
N ASP A 184 3.99 12.06 -17.89
CA ASP A 184 5.29 11.53 -17.48
C ASP A 184 5.52 11.68 -15.97
N ILE A 185 4.98 12.73 -15.35
CA ILE A 185 5.01 12.93 -13.88
C ILE A 185 4.18 11.86 -13.17
N LEU A 186 3.09 11.40 -13.80
CA LEU A 186 2.18 10.40 -13.22
C LEU A 186 2.63 8.96 -13.45
N LYS A 187 3.51 8.70 -14.42
CA LYS A 187 3.94 7.35 -14.81
C LYS A 187 4.93 6.67 -13.84
N GLN A 188 5.20 7.24 -12.65
CA GLN A 188 6.09 6.68 -11.62
C GLN A 188 7.46 6.21 -12.17
N LYS A 189 7.96 6.79 -13.27
CA LYS A 189 9.26 6.43 -13.82
C LYS A 189 10.35 7.13 -13.00
N PHE A 190 11.16 6.34 -12.30
CA PHE A 190 12.30 6.84 -11.56
C PHE A 190 13.39 7.33 -12.53
N THR A 191 13.58 8.64 -12.60
CA THR A 191 14.87 9.22 -12.99
C THR A 191 15.35 10.17 -11.88
N PRO A 192 16.67 10.42 -11.74
CA PRO A 192 17.20 11.26 -10.68
C PRO A 192 16.72 12.72 -10.68
N ASN A 193 16.17 13.21 -11.80
CA ASN A 193 15.76 14.61 -11.97
C ASN A 193 14.24 14.83 -12.00
N ASP A 194 13.45 13.76 -12.14
CA ASP A 194 12.00 13.86 -12.29
C ASP A 194 11.28 13.95 -10.94
N THR A 195 10.09 14.55 -10.97
CA THR A 195 9.19 14.55 -9.80
C THR A 195 8.62 13.15 -9.63
N ILE A 196 8.75 12.55 -8.45
CA ILE A 196 8.06 11.30 -8.12
C ILE A 196 6.66 11.67 -7.61
N MET A 197 5.64 11.41 -8.43
CA MET A 197 4.24 11.49 -8.00
C MET A 197 3.77 10.09 -7.60
N ILE A 198 3.43 9.93 -6.33
CA ILE A 198 2.96 8.65 -5.78
C ILE A 198 1.44 8.68 -5.70
N GLN A 199 0.78 7.73 -6.32
CA GLN A 199 -0.66 7.54 -6.13
C GLN A 199 -0.91 6.56 -4.99
N LEU A 200 -1.81 6.93 -4.07
CA LEU A 200 -2.13 6.16 -2.87
C LEU A 200 -3.16 5.09 -3.17
N MET A 201 -2.75 4.05 -3.90
CA MET A 201 -3.65 2.95 -4.29
C MET A 201 -3.66 1.78 -3.30
N ASP A 202 -2.64 1.64 -2.48
CA ASP A 202 -2.54 0.61 -1.45
C ASP A 202 -2.96 1.19 -0.10
N PHE A 203 -3.85 0.50 0.62
CA PHE A 203 -4.32 0.93 1.93
C PHE A 203 -3.19 1.01 2.96
N PHE A 204 -2.16 0.17 2.87
CA PHE A 204 -0.98 0.25 3.74
C PHE A 204 -0.18 1.56 3.55
N ARG A 205 -0.49 2.36 2.52
CA ARG A 205 0.14 3.67 2.28
C ARG A 205 -0.50 4.80 3.07
N LEU A 206 -1.73 4.63 3.54
CA LEU A 206 -2.47 5.66 4.27
C LEU A 206 -1.76 6.09 5.56
N PRO A 207 -1.31 5.18 6.44
CA PRO A 207 -0.55 5.58 7.63
C PRO A 207 0.79 6.24 7.30
N GLU A 208 1.47 5.81 6.22
CA GLU A 208 2.74 6.44 5.81
C GLU A 208 2.54 7.90 5.41
N ILE A 209 1.54 8.19 4.58
CA ILE A 209 1.28 9.56 4.14
C ILE A 209 0.76 10.42 5.29
N ASN A 210 -0.03 9.84 6.19
CA ASN A 210 -0.43 10.56 7.39
C ASN A 210 0.80 10.98 8.20
N LEU A 211 1.74 10.07 8.46
CA LEU A 211 2.98 10.35 9.18
C LEU A 211 3.84 11.39 8.45
N LEU A 212 3.94 11.29 7.13
CA LEU A 212 4.65 12.27 6.31
C LEU A 212 4.02 13.67 6.43
N CYS A 213 2.68 13.75 6.41
CA CYS A 213 1.95 14.99 6.64
C CYS A 213 2.20 15.55 8.04
N SER A 214 2.19 14.71 9.08
CA SER A 214 2.47 15.10 10.47
C SER A 214 3.86 15.71 10.64
N ILE A 215 4.88 15.10 10.05
CA ILE A 215 6.26 15.60 10.13
C ILE A 215 6.42 16.92 9.36
N ILE A 216 5.87 17.00 8.15
CA ILE A 216 5.91 18.22 7.33
C ILE A 216 5.21 19.37 8.04
N ASP A 217 4.03 19.12 8.60
CA ASP A 217 3.27 20.11 9.36
C ASP A 217 4.02 20.57 10.62
N PHE A 218 4.67 19.65 11.34
CA PHE A 218 5.53 19.99 12.47
C PHE A 218 6.70 20.88 12.05
N PHE A 219 7.45 20.52 11.01
CA PHE A 219 8.58 21.32 10.53
C PHE A 219 8.16 22.71 10.08
N ASP A 220 7.06 22.82 9.32
CA ASP A 220 6.53 24.11 8.87
C ASP A 220 6.12 25.01 10.04
N ARG A 221 5.46 24.46 11.08
CA ARG A 221 5.03 25.24 12.26
C ARG A 221 6.19 25.73 13.12
N HIS A 222 7.29 25.00 13.15
CA HIS A 222 8.48 25.34 13.94
C HIS A 222 9.57 26.06 13.12
N GLY A 223 9.32 26.33 11.84
CA GLY A 223 10.28 26.99 10.96
C GLY A 223 11.56 26.18 10.73
N ILE A 224 11.47 24.85 10.81
CA ILE A 224 12.58 23.94 10.53
C ILE A 224 12.70 23.82 9.02
N ASP A 225 13.89 24.08 8.46
CA ASP A 225 14.15 23.88 7.03
C ASP A 225 14.33 22.38 6.74
N TYR A 226 13.78 21.91 5.62
CA TYR A 226 13.85 20.51 5.21
C TYR A 226 13.72 20.34 3.69
N LYS A 227 14.16 19.19 3.19
CA LYS A 227 13.86 18.75 1.82
C LYS A 227 12.82 17.63 1.88
N PRO A 228 11.64 17.80 1.26
CA PRO A 228 10.57 16.80 1.30
C PRO A 228 10.98 15.38 0.87
N VAL A 229 11.92 15.27 -0.07
CA VAL A 229 12.44 13.99 -0.55
C VAL A 229 13.12 13.18 0.57
N TYR A 230 13.85 13.83 1.46
CA TYR A 230 14.54 13.13 2.56
C TYR A 230 13.55 12.72 3.64
N VAL A 231 12.60 13.59 3.99
CA VAL A 231 11.51 13.24 4.92
C VAL A 231 10.72 12.04 4.39
N TYR A 232 10.38 12.03 3.10
CA TYR A 232 9.75 10.89 2.46
C TYR A 232 10.60 9.61 2.57
N GLN A 233 11.91 9.67 2.28
CA GLN A 233 12.79 8.50 2.36
C GLN A 233 12.87 7.93 3.78
N ASP A 234 12.94 8.80 4.78
CA ASP A 234 12.99 8.42 6.19
C ASP A 234 11.69 7.73 6.61
N VAL A 235 10.56 8.36 6.32
CA VAL A 235 9.21 7.85 6.62
C VAL A 235 8.94 6.52 5.90
N SER A 236 9.23 6.44 4.60
CA SER A 236 9.09 5.19 3.85
C SER A 236 10.00 4.08 4.40
N THR A 237 11.18 4.41 4.91
CA THR A 237 12.09 3.43 5.52
C THR A 237 11.51 2.92 6.84
N ALA A 238 10.97 3.82 7.68
CA ALA A 238 10.32 3.47 8.94
C ALA A 238 9.12 2.54 8.72
N VAL A 239 8.22 2.89 7.80
CA VAL A 239 7.07 2.05 7.47
C VAL A 239 7.52 0.72 6.86
N ALA A 240 8.47 0.75 5.91
CA ALA A 240 8.98 -0.49 5.32
C ALA A 240 9.59 -1.45 6.35
N ARG A 241 10.16 -0.95 7.45
CA ARG A 241 10.65 -1.78 8.56
C ARG A 241 9.50 -2.52 9.24
N VAL A 242 8.38 -1.87 9.52
CA VAL A 242 7.20 -2.49 10.15
C VAL A 242 6.71 -3.70 9.33
N HIS A 243 6.69 -3.56 7.99
CA HIS A 243 6.33 -4.65 7.08
C HIS A 243 7.42 -5.73 6.94
N LYS A 244 8.68 -5.33 6.71
CA LYS A 244 9.76 -6.27 6.35
C LYS A 244 10.34 -7.04 7.55
N SER A 245 10.25 -6.49 8.75
CA SER A 245 10.70 -7.18 9.97
C SER A 245 9.78 -8.33 10.39
N GLY A 246 8.58 -8.42 9.82
CA GLY A 246 7.53 -9.34 10.25
C GLY A 246 6.74 -8.87 11.48
N LEU A 247 7.07 -7.70 12.04
CA LEU A 247 6.41 -7.11 13.20
C LEU A 247 4.90 -6.91 12.97
N LEU A 248 4.51 -6.39 11.80
CA LEU A 248 3.09 -6.26 11.43
C LEU A 248 2.37 -7.59 11.50
N GLY A 249 2.94 -8.61 10.84
CA GLY A 249 2.37 -9.94 10.81
C GLY A 249 2.22 -10.53 12.20
N GLN A 250 3.27 -10.43 13.04
CA GLN A 250 3.25 -10.91 14.42
C GLN A 250 2.19 -10.21 15.27
N THR A 251 2.08 -8.90 15.15
CA THR A 251 1.13 -8.07 15.91
C THR A 251 -0.30 -8.47 15.56
N VAL A 252 -0.65 -8.47 14.26
CA VAL A 252 -1.97 -8.91 13.80
C VAL A 252 -2.28 -10.35 14.21
N MET A 253 -1.30 -11.27 14.13
CA MET A 253 -1.51 -12.66 14.53
C MET A 253 -1.66 -12.85 16.04
N SER A 254 -1.12 -11.94 16.86
CA SER A 254 -1.26 -12.00 18.32
C SER A 254 -2.65 -11.57 18.80
N ASP A 255 -3.30 -10.65 18.09
CA ASP A 255 -4.64 -10.13 18.40
C ASP A 255 -5.48 -9.90 17.12
N PRO A 256 -5.90 -10.98 16.43
CA PRO A 256 -6.63 -10.84 15.17
C PRO A 256 -8.00 -10.17 15.34
N GLU A 257 -8.63 -10.27 16.52
CA GLU A 257 -9.93 -9.64 16.80
C GLU A 257 -9.87 -8.12 16.76
N ARG A 258 -8.75 -7.54 17.18
CA ARG A 258 -8.51 -6.11 17.14
C ARG A 258 -8.22 -5.61 15.73
N TYR A 259 -7.36 -6.31 15.00
CA TYR A 259 -6.81 -5.81 13.75
C TYR A 259 -7.55 -6.25 12.48
N ILE A 260 -8.27 -7.39 12.51
CA ILE A 260 -9.02 -7.92 11.37
C ILE A 260 -10.51 -7.67 11.60
N ALA A 261 -11.14 -6.96 10.68
CA ALA A 261 -12.57 -6.72 10.70
C ALA A 261 -13.35 -8.04 10.56
N LYS A 262 -14.35 -8.25 11.42
CA LYS A 262 -15.20 -9.44 11.36
C LYS A 262 -15.99 -9.47 10.05
N ALA A 263 -15.97 -10.62 9.39
CA ALA A 263 -16.73 -10.87 8.16
C ALA A 263 -17.68 -12.08 8.35
N PRO A 264 -18.79 -11.94 9.12
CA PRO A 264 -19.61 -13.08 9.53
C PRO A 264 -20.24 -13.86 8.37
N GLN A 265 -20.36 -13.24 7.19
CA GLN A 265 -20.91 -13.88 6.00
C GLN A 265 -19.84 -14.52 5.10
N LEU A 266 -18.55 -14.30 5.36
CA LEU A 266 -17.47 -14.77 4.48
C LEU A 266 -17.42 -16.29 4.43
N SER A 267 -17.47 -16.95 5.60
CA SER A 267 -17.51 -18.42 5.67
C SER A 267 -18.69 -18.98 4.86
N THR A 268 -19.90 -18.49 5.13
CA THR A 268 -21.11 -18.90 4.38
C THR A 268 -21.00 -18.66 2.88
N PHE A 269 -20.38 -17.56 2.46
CA PHE A 269 -20.17 -17.25 1.05
C PHE A 269 -19.23 -18.25 0.37
N LEU A 270 -18.08 -18.54 0.98
CA LEU A 270 -17.10 -19.49 0.43
C LEU A 270 -17.67 -20.91 0.39
N HIS A 271 -18.35 -21.37 1.45
CA HIS A 271 -19.02 -22.67 1.46
C HIS A 271 -20.09 -22.77 0.35
N ARG A 272 -20.91 -21.73 0.17
CA ARG A 272 -21.92 -21.70 -0.90
C ARG A 272 -21.30 -21.86 -2.29
N LEU A 273 -20.14 -21.26 -2.55
CA LEU A 273 -19.44 -21.42 -3.83
C LEU A 273 -19.02 -22.89 -4.02
N VAL A 274 -18.40 -23.50 -2.99
CA VAL A 274 -17.96 -24.90 -3.02
C VAL A 274 -19.13 -25.86 -3.20
N GLU A 275 -20.23 -25.66 -2.46
CA GLU A 275 -21.48 -26.45 -2.57
C GLU A 275 -22.12 -26.37 -3.95
N ASN A 276 -21.93 -25.25 -4.66
CA ASN A 276 -22.36 -25.05 -6.04
C ASN A 276 -21.29 -25.46 -7.07
N ASN A 277 -20.38 -26.36 -6.69
CA ASN A 277 -19.32 -26.94 -7.52
C ASN A 277 -18.36 -25.91 -8.13
N LYS A 278 -18.19 -24.74 -7.49
CA LYS A 278 -17.16 -23.77 -7.90
C LYS A 278 -15.82 -24.13 -7.31
N LYS A 279 -14.78 -23.87 -8.10
CA LYS A 279 -13.38 -24.04 -7.71
C LYS A 279 -12.86 -22.76 -7.11
N LEU A 280 -12.11 -22.86 -6.02
CA LEU A 280 -11.61 -21.69 -5.31
C LEU A 280 -10.08 -21.67 -5.30
N PHE A 281 -9.50 -20.48 -5.43
CA PHE A 281 -8.09 -20.27 -5.17
C PHE A 281 -7.81 -18.97 -4.44
N VAL A 282 -6.71 -18.92 -3.70
CA VAL A 282 -6.22 -17.69 -3.04
C VAL A 282 -4.77 -17.44 -3.43
N ILE A 283 -4.44 -16.18 -3.76
CA ILE A 283 -3.10 -15.74 -4.15
C ILE A 283 -2.75 -14.48 -3.38
N SER A 284 -1.73 -14.56 -2.52
CA SER A 284 -1.30 -13.44 -1.69
C SER A 284 0.22 -13.27 -1.69
N ASN A 285 0.68 -12.04 -1.48
CA ASN A 285 2.10 -11.74 -1.22
C ASN A 285 2.50 -12.04 0.24
N SER A 286 1.53 -12.26 1.12
CA SER A 286 1.73 -12.60 2.53
C SER A 286 2.25 -14.03 2.72
N SER A 287 2.80 -14.30 3.91
CA SER A 287 3.31 -15.63 4.26
C SER A 287 2.18 -16.62 4.54
N ALA A 288 2.47 -17.91 4.37
CA ALA A 288 1.52 -19.00 4.66
C ALA A 288 0.96 -18.94 6.09
N ALA A 289 1.82 -18.75 7.09
CA ALA A 289 1.42 -18.65 8.50
C ALA A 289 0.46 -17.47 8.76
N TYR A 290 0.68 -16.34 8.09
CA TYR A 290 -0.16 -15.16 8.24
C TYR A 290 -1.57 -15.39 7.67
N ILE A 291 -1.64 -15.93 6.45
CA ILE A 291 -2.90 -16.31 5.79
C ILE A 291 -3.66 -17.35 6.63
N ASP A 292 -2.96 -18.38 7.13
CA ASP A 292 -3.57 -19.44 7.93
C ASP A 292 -4.21 -18.90 9.21
N LYS A 293 -3.49 -18.07 9.97
CA LYS A 293 -4.00 -17.46 11.20
C LYS A 293 -5.25 -16.62 10.95
N GLY A 294 -5.25 -15.78 9.92
CA GLY A 294 -6.38 -14.90 9.64
C GLY A 294 -7.57 -15.62 9.03
N LEU A 295 -7.38 -16.58 8.12
CA LEU A 295 -8.50 -17.37 7.60
C LEU A 295 -9.08 -18.33 8.63
N LYS A 296 -8.29 -18.84 9.59
CA LYS A 296 -8.84 -19.53 10.76
C LYS A 296 -9.76 -18.64 11.59
N PHE A 297 -9.37 -17.38 11.78
CA PHE A 297 -10.20 -16.40 12.49
C PHE A 297 -11.47 -16.03 11.72
N LEU A 298 -11.37 -15.82 10.41
CA LEU A 298 -12.46 -15.33 9.56
C LEU A 298 -13.44 -16.42 9.09
N VAL A 299 -12.93 -17.61 8.83
CA VAL A 299 -13.66 -18.69 8.12
C VAL A 299 -13.84 -19.92 9.01
N GLY A 300 -12.77 -20.37 9.65
CA GLY A 300 -12.75 -21.57 10.48
C GLY A 300 -11.47 -22.41 10.32
N ASN A 301 -11.32 -23.44 11.16
CA ASN A 301 -10.12 -24.27 11.19
C ASN A 301 -9.89 -25.09 9.91
N ASP A 302 -10.95 -25.33 9.15
CA ASP A 302 -11.00 -26.13 7.93
C ASP A 302 -10.93 -25.28 6.65
N TRP A 303 -10.59 -23.98 6.75
CA TRP A 303 -10.57 -23.06 5.61
C TRP A 303 -9.78 -23.59 4.40
N GLN A 304 -8.67 -24.30 4.65
CA GLN A 304 -7.80 -24.85 3.61
C GLN A 304 -8.54 -25.80 2.67
N GLU A 305 -9.50 -26.56 3.20
CA GLU A 305 -10.30 -27.52 2.45
C GLU A 305 -11.29 -26.84 1.48
N LEU A 306 -11.53 -25.54 1.63
CA LEU A 306 -12.36 -24.79 0.68
C LEU A 306 -11.62 -24.51 -0.62
N PHE A 307 -10.28 -24.38 -0.58
CA PHE A 307 -9.46 -23.93 -1.70
C PHE A 307 -8.77 -25.07 -2.44
N ASP A 308 -8.98 -25.14 -3.75
CA ASP A 308 -8.30 -26.06 -4.65
C ASP A 308 -6.81 -25.68 -4.83
N VAL A 309 -6.50 -24.38 -4.76
CA VAL A 309 -5.12 -23.85 -4.90
C VAL A 309 -4.90 -22.73 -3.88
N ILE A 310 -3.82 -22.83 -3.08
CA ILE A 310 -3.42 -21.83 -2.09
C ILE A 310 -1.99 -21.39 -2.40
N ILE A 311 -1.80 -20.12 -2.76
CA ILE A 311 -0.48 -19.56 -3.12
C ILE A 311 -0.14 -18.41 -2.17
N SER A 312 0.92 -18.61 -1.40
CA SER A 312 1.56 -17.61 -0.54
C SER A 312 2.79 -17.00 -1.22
N ARG A 313 3.22 -15.81 -0.80
CA ARG A 313 4.36 -15.06 -1.36
C ARG A 313 4.40 -15.11 -2.90
N ALA A 314 3.25 -14.87 -3.54
CA ALA A 314 3.09 -14.98 -4.99
C ALA A 314 3.96 -14.00 -5.79
N ASN A 315 4.45 -12.93 -5.16
CA ASN A 315 5.22 -11.86 -5.77
C ASN A 315 4.44 -11.11 -6.87
N LYS A 316 3.17 -10.80 -6.60
CA LYS A 316 2.36 -9.89 -7.43
C LYS A 316 3.02 -8.51 -7.50
N PRO A 317 3.02 -7.82 -8.66
CA PRO A 317 2.34 -8.18 -9.92
C PRO A 317 3.11 -9.15 -10.82
N SER A 318 4.33 -9.57 -10.46
CA SER A 318 5.15 -10.46 -11.29
C SER A 318 4.43 -11.78 -11.59
N PHE A 319 3.69 -12.32 -10.61
CA PHE A 319 2.84 -13.51 -10.79
C PHE A 319 1.97 -13.47 -12.05
N PHE A 320 1.36 -12.31 -12.35
CA PHE A 320 0.47 -12.13 -13.49
C PHE A 320 1.18 -11.71 -14.78
N LYS A 321 2.42 -11.20 -14.68
CA LYS A 321 3.13 -10.57 -15.80
C LYS A 321 4.31 -11.39 -16.32
N SER A 322 4.89 -12.25 -15.50
CA SER A 322 6.10 -13.02 -15.81
C SER A 322 5.77 -14.50 -15.95
N PRO A 323 6.14 -15.16 -17.06
CA PRO A 323 5.87 -16.58 -17.26
C PRO A 323 6.88 -17.50 -16.55
N LEU A 324 7.94 -16.95 -15.94
CA LEU A 324 9.09 -17.74 -15.45
C LEU A 324 8.93 -18.28 -14.02
N GLY A 325 7.84 -17.98 -13.34
CA GLY A 325 7.62 -18.38 -11.95
C GLY A 325 7.34 -19.88 -11.82
N GLN A 326 8.04 -20.57 -10.93
CA GLN A 326 7.74 -21.96 -10.55
C GLN A 326 7.20 -22.04 -9.13
N PHE A 327 6.31 -23.00 -8.89
CA PHE A 327 5.73 -23.25 -7.57
C PHE A 327 6.65 -24.12 -6.71
N ARG A 328 6.62 -23.89 -5.40
CA ARG A 328 7.22 -24.78 -4.39
C ARG A 328 6.19 -25.17 -3.35
N ARG A 329 6.25 -26.41 -2.86
CA ARG A 329 5.37 -26.89 -1.79
C ARG A 329 5.91 -26.47 -0.44
N THR A 330 5.05 -25.87 0.37
CA THR A 330 5.40 -25.43 1.72
C THR A 330 4.50 -26.09 2.76
N ASP A 331 4.95 -26.11 4.01
CA ASP A 331 4.04 -26.23 5.14
C ASP A 331 3.51 -24.85 5.57
N ILE A 332 2.71 -24.82 6.63
CA ILE A 332 2.14 -23.57 7.18
C ILE A 332 3.25 -22.63 7.69
N SER A 333 4.40 -23.15 8.13
CA SER A 333 5.53 -22.33 8.55
C SER A 333 6.24 -21.64 7.38
N GLY A 334 5.93 -22.05 6.13
CA GLY A 334 6.63 -21.62 4.94
C GLY A 334 7.88 -22.44 4.65
N THR A 335 8.12 -23.53 5.39
CA THR A 335 9.27 -24.42 5.14
C THR A 335 8.99 -25.28 3.92
N PHE A 336 9.96 -25.38 3.00
CA PHE A 336 9.84 -26.24 1.83
C PHE A 336 9.82 -27.71 2.26
N LYS A 337 8.79 -28.44 1.82
CA LYS A 337 8.61 -29.85 2.18
C LYS A 337 9.59 -30.77 1.45
N ASP A 338 9.89 -30.43 0.20
CA ASP A 338 10.71 -31.23 -0.69
C ASP A 338 11.28 -30.35 -1.82
N TRP A 339 12.21 -30.90 -2.59
CA TRP A 339 12.81 -30.26 -3.77
C TRP A 339 12.08 -30.63 -5.07
N GLU A 340 10.97 -31.36 -4.99
CA GLU A 340 10.27 -31.86 -6.16
C GLU A 340 9.56 -30.72 -6.90
N ALA A 341 9.63 -30.77 -8.23
CA ALA A 341 8.87 -29.85 -9.06
C ALA A 341 7.36 -30.11 -8.88
N VAL A 342 6.59 -29.04 -8.73
CA VAL A 342 5.13 -29.13 -8.60
C VAL A 342 4.53 -29.53 -9.94
N GLN A 343 4.07 -30.79 -10.03
CA GLN A 343 3.39 -31.32 -11.23
C GLN A 343 1.87 -31.22 -11.15
N THR A 344 1.29 -31.12 -9.95
CA THR A 344 -0.15 -30.98 -9.73
C THR A 344 -0.42 -30.20 -8.44
N PHE A 345 -1.56 -29.51 -8.40
CA PHE A 345 -2.08 -28.93 -7.17
C PHE A 345 -2.90 -29.96 -6.39
N LYS A 346 -2.74 -29.96 -5.06
CA LYS A 346 -3.56 -30.73 -4.13
C LYS A 346 -4.39 -29.76 -3.30
N ARG A 347 -5.69 -30.05 -3.16
CA ARG A 347 -6.59 -29.30 -2.29
C ARG A 347 -6.02 -29.19 -0.87
N GLY A 348 -6.14 -28.01 -0.26
CA GLY A 348 -5.61 -27.72 1.08
C GLY A 348 -4.08 -27.61 1.18
N GLN A 349 -3.31 -27.96 0.13
CA GLN A 349 -1.86 -27.80 0.13
C GLN A 349 -1.48 -26.35 -0.22
N ILE A 350 -0.56 -25.78 0.57
CA ILE A 350 0.00 -24.45 0.35
C ILE A 350 1.20 -24.52 -0.58
N TYR A 351 1.27 -23.56 -1.49
CA TYR A 351 2.35 -23.36 -2.43
C TYR A 351 2.94 -21.95 -2.28
N GLU A 352 4.16 -21.78 -2.75
CA GLU A 352 4.87 -20.50 -2.76
C GLU A 352 5.36 -20.14 -4.17
N GLY A 353 5.25 -18.87 -4.55
CA GLY A 353 5.74 -18.31 -5.81
C GLY A 353 4.88 -18.66 -7.03
N GLY A 354 5.51 -19.12 -8.11
CA GLY A 354 4.85 -19.46 -9.37
C GLY A 354 4.43 -18.27 -10.24
N CYS A 355 3.64 -18.57 -11.27
CA CYS A 355 3.03 -17.60 -12.17
C CYS A 355 1.64 -18.07 -12.63
N LEU A 356 0.85 -17.15 -13.17
CA LEU A 356 -0.50 -17.44 -13.66
C LEU A 356 -0.51 -18.49 -14.79
N GLU A 357 0.45 -18.42 -15.70
CA GLU A 357 0.54 -19.34 -16.84
C GLU A 357 0.74 -20.79 -16.37
N GLU A 358 1.71 -21.03 -15.47
CA GLU A 358 1.95 -22.35 -14.91
C GLU A 358 0.76 -22.81 -14.05
N MET A 359 0.09 -21.89 -13.33
CA MET A 359 -1.13 -22.24 -12.57
C MET A 359 -2.23 -22.77 -13.48
N ILE A 360 -2.50 -22.07 -14.58
CA ILE A 360 -3.51 -22.46 -15.58
C ILE A 360 -3.15 -23.81 -16.20
N LYS A 361 -1.87 -24.01 -16.55
CA LYS A 361 -1.38 -25.26 -17.11
C LYS A 361 -1.54 -26.45 -16.15
N LEU A 362 -1.18 -26.28 -14.87
CA LEU A 362 -1.25 -27.33 -13.85
C LEU A 362 -2.70 -27.64 -13.42
N THR A 363 -3.61 -26.66 -13.49
CA THR A 363 -5.03 -26.84 -13.14
C THR A 363 -5.88 -27.28 -14.32
N GLY A 364 -5.46 -26.96 -15.55
CA GLY A 364 -6.28 -27.13 -16.76
C GLY A 364 -7.48 -26.19 -16.82
N TRP A 365 -7.55 -25.16 -15.99
CA TRP A 365 -8.67 -24.22 -15.95
C TRP A 365 -8.66 -23.30 -17.17
N SER A 366 -9.85 -22.99 -17.70
CA SER A 366 -9.97 -21.99 -18.76
C SER A 366 -9.85 -20.59 -18.16
N SER A 367 -8.96 -19.75 -18.71
CA SER A 367 -8.82 -18.36 -18.30
C SER A 367 -10.15 -17.57 -18.39
N ALA A 368 -10.98 -17.89 -19.38
CA ALA A 368 -12.28 -17.25 -19.59
C ALA A 368 -13.36 -17.63 -18.55
N SER A 369 -13.11 -18.65 -17.72
CA SER A 369 -14.02 -19.07 -16.64
C SER A 369 -13.50 -18.74 -15.23
N ILE A 370 -12.38 -18.02 -15.14
CA ILE A 370 -11.79 -17.54 -13.90
C ILE A 370 -12.26 -16.10 -13.63
N LEU A 371 -12.72 -15.86 -12.41
CA LEU A 371 -12.98 -14.52 -11.88
C LEU A 371 -12.09 -14.28 -10.66
N TYR A 372 -11.22 -13.27 -10.73
CA TYR A 372 -10.32 -12.90 -9.63
C TYR A 372 -10.79 -11.62 -8.93
N PHE A 373 -10.80 -11.64 -7.61
CA PHE A 373 -11.09 -10.51 -6.74
C PHE A 373 -9.80 -10.07 -6.06
N GLY A 374 -9.51 -8.77 -6.11
CA GLY A 374 -8.35 -8.16 -5.46
C GLY A 374 -8.64 -6.70 -5.16
N ASP A 375 -7.96 -6.12 -4.18
CA ASP A 375 -8.17 -4.74 -3.79
C ASP A 375 -7.28 -3.80 -4.61
N HIS A 376 -6.11 -4.24 -5.05
CA HIS A 376 -5.07 -3.38 -5.58
C HIS A 376 -5.02 -3.35 -7.11
N VAL A 377 -5.63 -2.31 -7.70
CA VAL A 377 -5.71 -2.07 -9.16
C VAL A 377 -4.44 -2.44 -9.94
N TYR A 378 -3.24 -1.95 -9.56
CA TYR A 378 -2.02 -2.25 -10.34
C TYR A 378 -1.34 -3.60 -10.08
N ALA A 379 -1.58 -4.19 -8.90
CA ALA A 379 -0.91 -5.41 -8.47
C ALA A 379 -1.75 -6.64 -8.88
N ASP A 380 -3.07 -6.48 -8.84
CA ASP A 380 -4.07 -7.52 -9.10
C ASP A 380 -4.61 -7.49 -10.52
N LEU A 381 -4.54 -6.35 -11.22
CA LEU A 381 -4.79 -6.33 -12.65
C LEU A 381 -3.50 -6.67 -13.40
N ALA A 382 -3.56 -7.75 -14.19
CA ALA A 382 -2.65 -7.92 -15.30
C ALA A 382 -2.78 -6.68 -16.19
N SER A 383 -1.66 -5.99 -16.46
CA SER A 383 -1.61 -4.83 -17.35
C SER A 383 -1.80 -5.22 -18.83
N GLY A 384 -2.78 -6.07 -19.12
CA GLY A 384 -2.96 -6.75 -20.41
C GLY A 384 -4.40 -7.16 -20.72
N LEU A 385 -5.40 -6.50 -20.11
CA LEU A 385 -6.79 -6.53 -20.62
C LEU A 385 -7.13 -5.13 -21.14
N THR A 386 -6.49 -4.76 -22.24
CA THR A 386 -6.97 -3.78 -23.22
C THR A 386 -7.09 -4.48 -24.55
#